data_AF-A0A2W2G2M2-F1
#
_entry.id   AF-A0A2W2G2M2-F1
#
_cell.length_a   1.000
_cell.length_b   1.000
_cell.length_c   1.000
_cell.angle_alpha   90.00
_cell.angle_beta   90.00
_cell.angle_gamma   90.00
#
_symmetry.space_group_name_H-M   'P 1'
#
loop_
_entity.id
_entity.type
_entity.pdbx_description
1 polymer ?
#
loop_
_entity_poly.entity_id
_entity_poly.type
_entity_poly.pdbx_seq_one_letter_code
_entity_poly.pdbx_strand_id
1 'polypeptide(L)' 'MWLPAWEATAWLTEACAPWPCEPLLRVQMGDAHLSIPTDDARQVLDALSALLASASPTREVTR' A
#
# COMPACT_ATOMS: atom_id res chain seq x y z
N MET A 1 2.73 -28.37 -0.93
CA MET A 1 3.66 -27.52 -1.68
C MET A 1 3.53 -26.12 -1.08
N TRP A 2 4.48 -25.68 -0.26
CA TRP A 2 4.45 -24.33 0.34
C TRP A 2 5.25 -23.41 -0.58
N LEU A 3 4.58 -22.42 -1.19
CA LEU A 3 5.26 -21.33 -1.88
C LEU A 3 5.96 -20.45 -0.82
N PRO A 4 7.16 -19.91 -1.09
CA PRO A 4 7.85 -19.05 -0.13
C PRO A 4 7.00 -17.79 0.08
N ALA A 5 6.60 -17.56 1.32
CA ALA A 5 5.63 -16.56 1.74
C ALA A 5 6.17 -15.12 1.75
N TRP A 6 6.87 -14.66 0.71
CA TRP A 6 7.58 -13.37 0.77
C TRP A 6 7.13 -12.30 -0.22
N GLU A 7 6.36 -12.65 -1.25
CA GLU A 7 5.84 -11.65 -2.17
C GLU A 7 4.38 -11.32 -1.85
N ALA A 8 4.20 -10.29 -1.05
CA ALA A 8 2.92 -9.63 -0.86
C ALA A 8 2.90 -8.37 -1.72
N THR A 9 1.82 -8.17 -2.49
CA THR A 9 1.60 -6.93 -3.25
C THR A 9 0.46 -6.16 -2.60
N ALA A 10 0.65 -4.85 -2.42
CA ALA A 10 -0.37 -3.96 -1.91
C ALA A 10 -0.60 -2.79 -2.87
N TRP A 11 -1.85 -2.41 -3.10
CA TRP A 11 -2.22 -1.28 -3.94
C TRP A 11 -3.52 -0.62 -3.47
N LEU A 12 -3.67 0.67 -3.77
CA LEU A 12 -4.89 1.43 -3.50
C LEU A 12 -5.79 1.41 -4.74
N THR A 13 -7.09 1.20 -4.53
CA THR A 13 -8.08 1.39 -5.60
C THR A 13 -8.43 2.87 -5.73
N GLU A 14 -8.67 3.30 -6.95
CA GLU A 14 -9.15 4.65 -7.22
C GLU A 14 -10.67 4.73 -7.05
N ALA A 15 -11.15 5.82 -6.45
CA ALA A 15 -12.57 6.14 -6.44
C ALA A 15 -12.98 6.63 -7.83
N CYS A 16 -13.96 5.99 -8.45
CA CYS A 16 -14.46 6.34 -9.78
C CYS A 16 -15.62 7.35 -9.67
N ALA A 17 -15.35 8.62 -10.00
CA ALA A 17 -16.40 9.64 -10.08
C ALA A 17 -17.31 9.43 -11.31
N PRO A 18 -18.62 9.77 -11.25
CA PRO A 18 -19.33 10.42 -10.14
C PRO A 18 -19.90 9.46 -9.07
N TRP A 19 -19.58 8.17 -9.10
CA TRP A 19 -20.17 7.22 -8.16
C TRP A 19 -19.51 7.31 -6.78
N PRO A 20 -20.28 7.26 -5.69
CA PRO A 20 -19.74 7.27 -4.33
C PRO A 20 -19.17 5.88 -4.00
N CYS A 21 -18.06 5.54 -4.63
CA CYS A 21 -17.30 4.34 -4.32
C CYS A 21 -16.14 4.71 -3.39
N GLU A 22 -16.01 3.95 -2.31
CA GLU A 22 -14.96 4.15 -1.33
C GLU A 22 -13.65 3.53 -1.84
N PRO A 23 -12.51 4.24 -1.77
CA PRO A 23 -11.22 3.66 -2.07
C PRO A 23 -10.88 2.57 -1.04
N LEU A 24 -10.17 1.54 -1.48
CA LEU A 24 -9.77 0.39 -0.67
C LEU A 24 -8.27 0.16 -0.77
N LEU A 25 -7.65 -0.24 0.34
CA LEU A 25 -6.37 -0.90 0.33
C LEU A 25 -6.57 -2.39 0.01
N ARG A 26 -5.93 -2.84 -1.07
CA ARG A 26 -5.90 -4.25 -1.49
C ARG A 26 -4.55 -4.84 -1.15
N VAL A 27 -4.56 -6.00 -0.51
CA VAL A 27 -3.35 -6.78 -0.22
C VAL A 27 -3.54 -8.19 -0.76
N GLN A 28 -2.57 -8.66 -1.53
CA GLN A 28 -2.54 -10.03 -2.05
C GLN A 28 -1.27 -10.73 -1.60
N MET A 29 -1.41 -11.94 -1.08
CA MET A 29 -0.32 -12.85 -0.73
C MET A 29 -0.68 -14.25 -1.23
N GLY A 30 -0.10 -14.67 -2.36
CA GLY A 30 -0.52 -15.88 -3.06
C GLY A 30 -2.02 -15.81 -3.43
N ASP A 31 -2.80 -16.79 -2.95
CA ASP A 31 -4.25 -16.87 -3.16
C ASP A 31 -5.07 -16.11 -2.08
N ALA A 32 -4.42 -15.57 -1.05
CA ALA A 32 -5.10 -14.80 -0.02
C ALA A 32 -5.27 -13.34 -0.48
N HIS A 33 -6.49 -12.82 -0.33
CA HIS A 33 -6.84 -11.44 -0.65
C HIS A 33 -7.51 -10.74 0.53
N LEU A 34 -7.07 -9.53 0.81
CA LEU A 34 -7.69 -8.63 1.78
C LEU A 34 -8.11 -7.33 1.11
N SER A 35 -9.26 -6.82 1.55
CA SER A 35 -9.80 -5.52 1.14
C SER A 35 -10.15 -4.76 2.39
N ILE A 36 -9.54 -3.59 2.55
CA ILE A 36 -9.68 -2.78 3.75
C ILE A 36 -10.12 -1.39 3.31
N PRO A 37 -11.21 -0.83 3.87
CA PRO A 37 -11.56 0.57 3.70
C PRO A 37 -10.36 1.48 4.01
N THR A 38 -10.16 2.53 3.23
CA THR A 38 -8.97 3.37 3.39
C THR A 38 -8.95 4.08 4.76
N ASP A 39 -10.13 4.39 5.31
CA ASP A 39 -10.25 5.01 6.65
C ASP A 39 -9.75 4.04 7.74
N ASP A 40 -10.15 2.76 7.66
CA ASP A 40 -9.69 1.71 8.56
C ASP A 40 -8.18 1.40 8.39
N ALA A 41 -7.66 1.53 7.17
CA ALA A 41 -6.24 1.30 6.86
C ALA A 41 -5.33 2.51 7.16
N ARG A 42 -5.89 3.64 7.61
CA ARG A 42 -5.17 4.93 7.69
C ARG A 42 -3.86 4.87 8.46
N GLN A 43 -3.85 4.20 9.62
CA GLN A 43 -2.64 4.08 10.44
C GLN A 43 -1.49 3.37 9.71
N VAL A 44 -1.82 2.35 8.91
CA VAL A 44 -0.82 1.60 8.12
C VAL A 44 -0.29 2.46 6.98
N LEU A 45 -1.18 3.19 6.30
CA LEU A 45 -0.81 4.09 5.21
C LEU A 45 0.07 5.26 5.70
N ASP A 46 -0.22 5.82 6.87
CA ASP A 46 0.59 6.87 7.49
C ASP A 46 1.99 6.36 7.85
N ALA A 47 2.08 5.17 8.44
CA ALA A 47 3.37 4.54 8.75
C ALA A 47 4.18 4.26 7.47
N LEU A 48 3.54 3.76 6.42
CA LEU A 48 4.19 3.53 5.12
C LEU A 48 4.69 4.85 4.51
N SER A 49 3.87 5.89 4.55
CA SER A 49 4.23 7.24 4.07
C SER A 49 5.46 7.79 4.79
N ALA A 50 5.50 7.65 6.13
CA ALA A 50 6.66 8.05 6.93
C ALA A 50 7.93 7.26 6.57
N LEU A 51 7.81 5.93 6.39
CA LEU A 51 8.93 5.09 5.98
C LEU A 51 9.46 5.49 4.60
N LEU A 52 8.58 5.71 3.61
CA LEU A 52 8.95 6.15 2.27
C LEU A 52 9.60 7.54 2.26
N ALA A 53 9.09 8.46 3.10
CA ALA A 53 9.71 9.77 3.28
C ALA A 53 11.11 9.65 3.90
N SER A 54 11.31 8.75 4.85
CA SER A 54 12.63 8.49 5.47
C SER A 54 13.61 7.75 4.56
N ALA A 55 13.09 6.93 3.64
CA ALA A 55 13.88 6.18 2.66
C ALA A 55 14.22 7.00 1.41
N SER A 56 13.71 8.23 1.30
CA SER A 56 14.08 9.14 0.21
C SER A 56 15.58 9.39 0.28
N PRO A 57 16.35 9.05 -0.78
CA PRO A 57 17.79 9.23 -0.74
C PRO A 57 18.08 10.71 -0.55
N THR A 58 18.83 11.01 0.51
CA THR A 58 19.59 12.25 0.58
C THR A 58 20.36 12.31 -0.73
N ARG A 59 19.98 13.26 -1.60
CA ARG A 59 20.67 13.52 -2.86
C ARG A 59 22.10 13.88 -2.47
N GLU A 60 23.02 12.91 -2.51
CA GLU A 60 24.45 13.19 -2.46
C GLU A 60 24.76 13.99 -3.71
N VAL A 61 24.74 15.31 -3.56
CA VAL A 61 25.36 16.24 -4.50
C VAL A 61 26.86 16.10 -4.27
N THR A 62 27.45 15.08 -4.88
CA THR A 62 28.89 15.04 -5.11
C THR A 62 29.18 16.04 -6.23
N ARG A 63 29.86 17.12 -5.85
CA ARG A 63 30.41 18.14 -6.76
C ARG A 63 31.91 17.98 -6.84
#